data_AF-A0A7G1ICR1-F1
#
_entry.id   AF-A0A7G1ICR1-F1
#
_cell.length_a   1.000
_cell.length_b   1.000
_cell.length_c   1.000
_cell.angle_alpha   90.00
_cell.angle_beta   90.00
_cell.angle_gamma   90.00
#
_symmetry.space_group_name_H-M   'P 1'
#
loop_
_entity.id
_entity.type
_entity.pdbx_description
1 polymer ?
#
loop_
_entity_poly.entity_id
_entity_poly.type
_entity_poly.pdbx_seq_one_letter_code
_entity_poly.pdbx_strand_id
1 'polypeptide(L)'
;MHWAGDRSENMTRTMLSDIDIRELDRDLQILLATNGTLTRILKIIADDEIVVEIINQQIHPTAPEIPDLERLPDSRILQRQTILKGLSSGEEFIAAEALIAMDLLPTAILRKLTETDHPIGELMVASCLEVFKETAEIWEGSCPIGWSRRPKGNHPHTPLRGGII
;
A
#
# COMPACT_ATOMS: atom_id res chain seq x y z
N MET A 1 -4.16 -28.21 11.20
CA MET A 1 -3.27 -27.86 10.07
C MET A 1 -2.42 -26.70 10.52
N HIS A 2 -1.11 -26.91 10.48
CA HIS A 2 -0.09 -26.19 11.21
C HIS A 2 0.41 -25.04 10.31
N TRP A 3 0.00 -23.80 10.57
CA TRP A 3 0.69 -22.62 10.04
C TRP A 3 1.80 -22.29 11.03
N ALA A 4 2.92 -23.02 10.89
CA ALA A 4 4.17 -22.64 11.53
C ALA A 4 4.67 -21.38 10.82
N GLY A 5 4.96 -20.36 11.62
CA GLY A 5 5.63 -19.16 11.15
C GLY A 5 6.96 -19.53 10.50
N ASP A 6 7.06 -19.25 9.21
CA ASP A 6 8.33 -18.98 8.57
C ASP A 6 8.42 -17.46 8.38
N ARG A 7 8.74 -16.77 9.48
CA ARG A 7 9.08 -15.34 9.50
C ARG A 7 10.39 -15.13 10.28
N SER A 8 11.40 -15.93 9.95
CA SER A 8 12.79 -15.67 10.35
C SER A 8 13.67 -15.48 9.11
N GLU A 9 13.29 -14.57 8.22
CA GLU A 9 14.30 -13.82 7.48
C GLU A 9 14.47 -12.50 8.22
N ASN A 10 15.68 -12.27 8.73
CA ASN A 10 16.10 -11.03 9.38
C ASN A 10 15.97 -9.87 8.38
N MET A 11 14.75 -9.32 8.26
CA MET A 11 14.49 -8.09 7.54
C MET A 11 14.97 -6.95 8.45
N THR A 12 16.21 -6.50 8.23
CA THR A 12 16.70 -5.28 8.86
C THR A 12 15.93 -4.11 8.26
N ARG A 13 14.89 -3.64 8.96
CA ARG A 13 14.22 -2.37 8.65
C ARG A 13 15.10 -1.25 9.20
N THR A 14 15.50 -0.33 8.33
CA THR A 14 16.22 0.88 8.77
C THR A 14 15.24 2.04 8.74
N MET A 15 14.84 2.53 9.91
CA MET A 15 13.97 3.71 10.02
C MET A 15 14.69 4.94 9.47
N LEU A 16 13.99 5.71 8.62
CA LEU A 16 14.51 6.93 8.03
C LEU A 16 14.13 8.12 8.89
N SER A 17 15.10 8.97 9.20
CA SER A 17 14.88 10.29 9.78
C SER A 17 14.48 11.31 8.71
N ASP A 18 13.98 12.48 9.13
CA ASP A 18 13.70 13.60 8.21
C ASP A 18 14.90 14.02 7.37
N ILE A 19 16.12 13.84 7.88
CA ILE A 19 17.36 14.15 7.16
C ILE A 19 17.57 13.12 6.05
N ASP A 20 17.39 11.82 6.35
CA ASP A 20 17.54 10.75 5.38
C ASP A 20 16.51 10.87 4.24
N ILE A 21 15.27 11.27 4.57
CA ILE A 21 14.21 11.51 3.57
C ILE A 21 14.63 12.60 2.57
N ARG A 22 15.35 13.63 3.00
CA ARG A 22 15.82 14.72 2.11
C ARG A 22 16.93 14.30 1.16
N GLU A 23 17.58 13.17 1.41
CA GLU A 23 18.60 12.59 0.54
C GLU A 23 18.00 11.63 -0.51
N LEU A 24 16.72 11.28 -0.39
CA LEU A 24 16.01 10.48 -1.40
C LEU A 24 15.87 11.24 -2.73
N ASP A 25 15.60 10.51 -3.80
CA ASP A 25 15.25 11.14 -5.07
C ASP A 25 13.99 12.03 -4.94
N ARG A 26 13.90 13.07 -5.76
CA ARG A 26 12.82 14.05 -5.72
C ARG A 26 11.45 13.40 -5.83
N ASP A 27 11.30 12.36 -6.64
CA ASP A 27 10.02 11.69 -6.83
C ASP A 27 9.59 10.97 -5.55
N LEU A 28 10.52 10.33 -4.85
CA LEU A 28 10.27 9.72 -3.53
C LEU A 28 9.95 10.78 -2.47
N GLN A 29 10.68 11.90 -2.44
CA GLN A 29 10.37 13.01 -1.53
C GLN A 29 8.94 13.53 -1.73
N ILE A 30 8.52 13.68 -2.99
CA ILE A 30 7.15 14.08 -3.33
C ILE A 30 6.17 13.04 -2.82
N LEU A 31 6.34 11.76 -3.16
CA LEU A 31 5.44 10.69 -2.73
C LEU A 31 5.26 10.65 -1.21
N LEU A 32 6.36 10.79 -0.44
CA LEU A 32 6.34 10.78 1.02
C LEU A 32 5.69 12.01 1.64
N ALA A 33 5.84 13.19 1.04
CA ALA A 33 5.28 14.43 1.55
C ALA A 33 3.77 14.60 1.27
N THR A 34 3.14 13.67 0.55
CA THR A 34 1.81 13.91 -0.01
C THR A 34 0.64 13.42 0.85
N ASN A 35 -0.29 14.34 1.07
CA ASN A 35 -1.57 14.07 1.73
C ASN A 35 -2.70 13.71 0.74
N GLY A 36 -2.43 13.76 -0.57
CA GLY A 36 -3.37 13.36 -1.62
C GLY A 36 -3.40 11.86 -1.89
N THR A 37 -4.13 11.45 -2.95
CA THR A 37 -4.11 10.07 -3.41
C THR A 37 -2.78 9.79 -4.12
N LEU A 38 -2.03 8.81 -3.61
CA LEU A 38 -0.72 8.44 -4.15
C LEU A 38 -0.82 8.04 -5.64
N THR A 39 -1.93 7.39 -6.01
CA THR A 39 -2.28 7.04 -7.38
C THR A 39 -2.23 8.23 -8.33
N ARG A 40 -2.72 9.42 -7.92
CA ARG A 40 -2.77 10.60 -8.80
C ARG A 40 -1.39 11.21 -9.03
N ILE A 41 -0.52 11.12 -8.04
CA ILE A 41 0.85 11.65 -8.11
C ILE A 41 1.76 10.71 -8.88
N LEU A 42 1.63 9.40 -8.63
CA LEU A 42 2.31 8.38 -9.41
C LEU A 42 2.03 8.50 -10.91
N LYS A 43 0.81 8.86 -11.33
CA LYS A 43 0.51 9.09 -12.75
C LYS A 43 1.43 10.13 -13.40
N ILE A 44 1.77 11.18 -12.66
CA ILE A 44 2.62 12.27 -13.13
C ILE A 44 4.07 11.82 -13.17
N ILE A 45 4.53 11.13 -12.11
CA ILE A 45 5.90 10.65 -11.98
C ILE A 45 6.20 9.55 -13.01
N ALA A 46 5.27 8.61 -13.20
CA ALA A 46 5.41 7.48 -14.11
C ALA A 46 5.19 7.83 -15.58
N ASP A 47 4.62 9.01 -15.87
CA ASP A 47 4.12 9.38 -17.20
C ASP A 47 3.24 8.28 -17.83
N ASP A 48 2.40 7.65 -16.99
CA ASP A 48 1.51 6.56 -17.37
C ASP A 48 0.22 6.61 -16.53
N GLU A 49 -0.87 6.10 -17.09
CA GLU A 49 -2.08 5.89 -16.32
C GLU A 49 -1.84 4.77 -15.29
N ILE A 50 -2.12 5.05 -14.02
CA ILE A 50 -1.94 4.07 -12.95
C ILE A 50 -3.23 3.31 -12.70
N VAL A 51 -3.14 1.98 -12.75
CA VAL A 51 -4.22 1.05 -12.41
C VAL A 51 -3.88 0.25 -11.16
N VAL A 52 -4.91 -0.20 -10.45
CA VAL A 52 -4.80 -1.02 -9.25
C VAL A 52 -5.16 -2.46 -9.60
N GLU A 53 -4.28 -3.39 -9.27
CA GLU A 53 -4.54 -4.83 -9.31
C GLU A 53 -4.71 -5.35 -7.88
N ILE A 54 -5.85 -5.96 -7.58
CA ILE A 54 -6.07 -6.64 -6.30
C ILE A 54 -5.46 -8.04 -6.38
N ILE A 55 -4.39 -8.27 -5.61
CA ILE A 55 -3.68 -9.55 -5.58
C ILE A 55 -4.35 -10.52 -4.60
N ASN A 56 -4.84 -9.99 -3.48
CA ASN A 56 -5.52 -10.77 -2.46
C ASN A 56 -6.50 -9.88 -1.69
N GLN A 57 -7.66 -10.44 -1.34
CA GLN A 57 -8.66 -9.76 -0.52
C GLN A 57 -9.34 -10.78 0.40
N GLN A 58 -9.33 -10.50 1.70
CA GLN A 58 -9.88 -11.38 2.73
C GLN A 58 -10.61 -10.58 3.79
N ILE A 59 -11.69 -11.16 4.33
CA ILE A 59 -12.43 -10.57 5.46
C ILE A 59 -12.16 -11.43 6.69
N HIS A 60 -11.59 -10.79 7.71
CA HIS A 60 -11.35 -11.39 9.01
C HIS A 60 -12.49 -11.01 9.97
N PRO A 61 -13.00 -11.94 10.78
CA PRO A 61 -14.07 -11.65 11.73
C PRO A 61 -13.63 -10.70 12.84
N THR A 62 -12.33 -10.67 13.14
CA THR A 62 -11.69 -9.80 14.12
C THR A 62 -10.37 -9.29 13.55
N ALA A 63 -9.84 -8.21 14.14
CA ALA A 63 -8.54 -7.70 13.74
C ALA A 63 -7.44 -8.75 13.91
N PRO A 64 -6.57 -8.96 12.88
CA PRO A 64 -5.38 -9.77 13.06
C PRO A 64 -4.45 -9.08 14.08
N GLU A 65 -3.79 -9.88 14.91
CA GLU A 65 -2.73 -9.35 15.77
C GLU A 65 -1.54 -8.94 14.89
N ILE A 66 -1.29 -7.64 14.83
CA ILE A 66 -0.16 -7.05 14.12
C ILE A 66 0.79 -6.49 15.17
N PRO A 67 2.02 -7.03 15.26
CA PRO A 67 3.04 -6.46 16.13
C PRO A 67 3.20 -4.97 15.83
N ASP A 68 3.28 -4.16 16.89
CA ASP A 68 3.56 -2.72 16.84
C ASP A 68 2.47 -1.83 16.22
N LEU A 69 1.29 -2.37 15.89
CA LEU A 69 0.12 -1.57 15.50
C LEU A 69 -0.80 -1.35 16.70
N GLU A 70 -1.33 -0.13 16.86
CA GLU A 70 -2.39 0.13 17.84
C GLU A 70 -3.55 -0.84 17.64
N ARG A 71 -4.14 -1.31 18.76
CA ARG A 71 -5.19 -2.31 18.70
C ARG A 71 -6.36 -1.77 17.89
N LEU A 72 -6.55 -2.37 16.71
CA LEU A 72 -7.67 -2.03 15.84
C LEU A 72 -9.00 -2.25 16.60
N PRO A 73 -10.05 -1.47 16.26
CA PRO A 73 -11.38 -1.63 16.84
C PRO A 73 -11.90 -3.06 16.69
N ASP A 74 -12.74 -3.51 17.64
CA ASP A 74 -13.50 -4.76 17.50
C ASP A 74 -14.49 -4.62 16.33
N SER A 75 -14.02 -4.96 15.13
CA SER A 75 -14.72 -4.86 13.86
C SER A 75 -14.26 -6.00 12.96
N ARG A 76 -15.11 -6.38 12.00
CA ARG A 76 -14.66 -7.14 10.83
C ARG A 76 -13.61 -6.32 10.09
N ILE A 77 -12.52 -6.96 9.71
CA ILE A 77 -11.41 -6.32 9.00
C ILE A 77 -11.35 -6.84 7.57
N LEU A 78 -11.42 -5.92 6.60
CA LEU A 78 -11.03 -6.22 5.22
C LEU A 78 -9.53 -6.03 5.09
N GLN A 79 -8.81 -7.12 4.80
CA GLN A 79 -7.42 -7.08 4.37
C GLN A 79 -7.38 -7.11 2.86
N ARG A 80 -6.68 -6.15 2.25
CA ARG A 80 -6.51 -6.06 0.81
C ARG A 80 -5.05 -5.83 0.46
N GLN A 81 -4.51 -6.67 -0.40
CA GLN A 81 -3.18 -6.52 -0.98
C GLN A 81 -3.34 -6.11 -2.44
N THR A 82 -2.66 -5.05 -2.84
CA THR A 82 -2.76 -4.47 -4.18
C THR A 82 -1.41 -4.12 -4.77
N ILE A 83 -1.31 -4.16 -6.09
CA ILE A 83 -0.20 -3.58 -6.85
C ILE A 83 -0.73 -2.40 -7.67
N LEU A 84 -0.07 -1.25 -7.57
CA LEU A 84 -0.26 -0.12 -8.46
C LEU A 84 0.75 -0.24 -9.59
N LYS A 85 0.25 -0.27 -10.82
CA LYS A 85 1.08 -0.45 -12.02
C LYS A 85 0.68 0.49 -13.15
N GLY A 86 1.63 0.77 -14.03
CA GLY A 86 1.36 1.49 -15.27
C GLY A 86 0.44 0.67 -16.18
N LEU A 87 -0.59 1.31 -16.72
CA LEU A 87 -1.53 0.70 -17.64
C LEU A 87 -0.84 0.34 -18.96
N SER A 88 -0.02 1.26 -19.46
CA SER A 88 0.64 1.13 -20.76
C SER A 88 1.95 0.35 -20.63
N SER A 89 2.74 0.66 -19.60
CA SER A 89 4.06 0.04 -19.36
C SER A 89 3.96 -1.35 -18.74
N GLY A 90 2.91 -1.61 -17.95
CA GLY A 90 2.81 -2.79 -17.10
C GLY A 90 3.81 -2.80 -15.93
N GLU A 91 4.55 -1.71 -15.71
CA GLU A 91 5.54 -1.60 -14.64
C GLU A 91 4.85 -1.53 -13.29
N GLU A 92 5.27 -2.38 -12.35
CA GLU A 92 4.79 -2.38 -10.97
C GLU A 92 5.51 -1.26 -10.20
N PHE A 93 4.79 -0.29 -9.65
CA PHE A 93 5.38 0.85 -8.93
C PHE A 93 5.28 0.71 -7.42
N ILE A 94 4.10 0.31 -6.92
CA ILE A 94 3.84 0.20 -5.48
C ILE A 94 3.11 -1.10 -5.20
N ALA A 95 3.58 -1.82 -4.19
CA ALA A 95 2.82 -2.89 -3.57
C ALA A 95 2.33 -2.38 -2.21
N ALA A 96 1.03 -2.53 -1.94
CA ALA A 96 0.38 -1.96 -0.77
C ALA A 96 -0.53 -3.00 -0.09
N GLU A 97 -0.59 -2.95 1.24
CA GLU A 97 -1.56 -3.66 2.04
C GLU A 97 -2.40 -2.67 2.83
N ALA A 98 -3.71 -2.87 2.80
CA ALA A 98 -4.66 -2.08 3.55
C ALA A 98 -5.47 -2.99 4.48
N LEU A 99 -5.66 -2.52 5.71
CA LEU A 99 -6.50 -3.13 6.73
C LEU A 99 -7.60 -2.15 7.09
N ILE A 100 -8.85 -2.55 6.88
CA ILE A 100 -9.98 -1.63 6.90
C ILE A 100 -11.04 -2.16 7.85
N ALA A 101 -11.34 -1.40 8.91
CA ALA A 101 -12.43 -1.70 9.84
C ALA A 101 -13.78 -1.48 9.16
N MET A 102 -14.37 -2.56 8.66
CA MET A 102 -15.56 -2.54 7.82
C MET A 102 -16.78 -1.97 8.54
N ASP A 103 -16.91 -2.24 9.85
CA ASP A 103 -18.10 -1.88 10.63
C ASP A 103 -18.11 -0.40 11.02
N LEU A 104 -17.01 0.33 10.76
CA LEU A 104 -16.90 1.78 10.94
C LEU A 104 -17.18 2.58 9.66
N LEU A 105 -17.26 1.91 8.51
CA LEU A 105 -17.48 2.59 7.24
C LEU A 105 -18.97 2.86 6.98
N PRO A 106 -19.31 4.00 6.36
CA PRO A 106 -20.61 4.20 5.76
C PRO A 106 -20.94 3.07 4.77
N THR A 107 -22.18 2.57 4.79
CA THR A 107 -22.61 1.42 3.97
C THR A 107 -22.35 1.61 2.47
N ALA A 108 -22.47 2.85 1.97
CA ALA A 108 -22.20 3.17 0.57
C ALA A 108 -20.72 2.95 0.18
N ILE A 109 -19.80 3.29 1.08
CA ILE A 109 -18.36 3.07 0.91
C ILE A 109 -18.05 1.59 1.03
N LEU A 110 -18.60 0.94 2.07
CA LEU A 110 -18.43 -0.49 2.30
C LEU A 110 -18.80 -1.31 1.06
N ARG A 111 -19.98 -1.03 0.47
CA ARG A 111 -20.45 -1.71 -0.75
C ARG A 111 -19.47 -1.56 -1.90
N LYS A 112 -19.06 -0.33 -2.22
CA LYS A 112 -18.12 -0.06 -3.30
C LYS A 112 -16.76 -0.72 -3.04
N LEU A 113 -16.30 -0.70 -1.79
CA LEU A 113 -15.07 -1.34 -1.37
C LEU A 113 -15.16 -2.86 -1.62
N THR A 114 -16.24 -3.53 -1.24
CA THR A 114 -16.36 -4.98 -1.41
C THR A 114 -16.67 -5.45 -2.82
N GLU A 115 -17.35 -4.62 -3.63
CA GLU A 115 -17.89 -5.02 -4.94
C GLU A 115 -17.06 -4.53 -6.12
N THR A 116 -16.08 -3.65 -5.90
CA THR A 116 -15.27 -3.06 -6.98
C THR A 116 -13.77 -3.15 -6.68
N ASP A 117 -12.99 -2.98 -7.73
CA ASP A 117 -11.54 -2.83 -7.73
C ASP A 117 -11.07 -1.37 -7.62
N HIS A 118 -11.98 -0.44 -7.25
CA HIS A 118 -11.62 0.97 -7.17
C HIS A 118 -10.49 1.23 -6.16
N PRO A 119 -9.55 2.13 -6.48
CA PRO A 119 -8.52 2.57 -5.54
C PRO A 119 -9.15 3.14 -4.27
N ILE A 120 -8.65 2.74 -3.11
CA ILE A 120 -9.22 3.11 -1.81
C ILE A 120 -9.25 4.63 -1.64
N GLY A 121 -8.15 5.33 -1.98
CA GLY A 121 -8.08 6.79 -1.87
C GLY A 121 -9.11 7.51 -2.73
N GLU A 122 -9.31 7.06 -3.98
CA GLU A 122 -10.31 7.64 -4.88
C GLU A 122 -11.74 7.36 -4.41
N LEU A 123 -11.98 6.20 -3.78
CA LEU A 123 -13.27 5.89 -3.18
C LEU A 123 -13.62 6.85 -2.03
N MET A 124 -12.63 7.24 -1.22
CA MET A 124 -12.83 8.23 -0.15
C MET A 124 -13.15 9.61 -0.71
N VAL A 125 -12.37 10.06 -1.71
CA VAL A 125 -12.60 11.33 -2.40
C VAL A 125 -13.99 11.38 -3.03
N ALA A 126 -14.38 10.34 -3.77
CA ALA A 126 -15.68 10.25 -4.44
C ALA A 126 -16.87 10.19 -3.46
N SER A 127 -16.63 9.86 -2.20
CA SER A 127 -17.64 9.80 -1.15
C SER A 127 -17.61 11.02 -0.22
N CYS A 128 -16.80 12.04 -0.56
CA CYS A 128 -16.56 13.23 0.25
C CYS A 128 -16.15 12.89 1.71
N LEU A 129 -15.47 11.76 1.90
CA LEU A 129 -14.97 11.37 3.21
C LEU A 129 -13.66 12.13 3.47
N GLU A 130 -13.66 12.99 4.48
CA GLU A 130 -12.45 13.62 4.95
C GLU A 130 -11.59 12.56 5.68
N VAL A 131 -10.36 12.40 5.21
CA VAL A 131 -9.41 11.42 5.74
C VAL A 131 -8.26 12.18 6.38
N PHE A 132 -8.04 11.92 7.66
CA PHE A 132 -6.84 12.35 8.36
C PHE A 132 -5.78 11.26 8.24
N LYS A 133 -4.59 11.62 7.74
CA LYS A 133 -3.44 10.71 7.67
C LYS A 133 -2.53 11.05 8.84
N GLU A 134 -2.17 10.04 9.63
CA GLU A 134 -1.13 10.18 10.64
C GLU A 134 0.25 10.21 9.96
N THR A 135 1.26 10.66 10.71
CA THR A 135 2.64 10.66 10.22
C THR A 135 3.07 9.22 9.97
N ALA A 136 3.44 8.91 8.72
CA ALA A 136 3.92 7.59 8.36
C ALA A 136 5.29 7.32 8.97
N GLU A 137 5.50 6.11 9.49
CA GLU A 137 6.83 5.58 9.73
C GLU A 137 7.43 5.18 8.40
N ILE A 138 8.66 5.60 8.13
CA ILE A 138 9.33 5.34 6.85
C ILE A 138 10.58 4.53 7.14
N TRP A 139 10.76 3.45 6.38
CA TRP A 139 11.97 2.65 6.46
C TRP A 139 12.41 2.14 5.09
N GLU A 140 13.70 1.83 4.99
CA GLU A 140 14.25 1.11 3.85
C GLU A 140 14.32 -0.39 4.15
N GLY A 141 13.97 -1.21 3.16
CA GLY A 141 14.03 -2.67 3.25
C GLY A 141 13.77 -3.35 1.91
N SER A 142 13.96 -4.66 1.85
CA SER A 142 13.61 -5.48 0.69
C SER A 142 12.10 -5.71 0.62
N CYS A 143 11.53 -5.72 -0.59
CA CYS A 143 10.13 -6.10 -0.79
C CYS A 143 9.91 -7.57 -0.37
N PRO A 144 8.87 -7.90 0.42
CA PRO A 144 8.59 -9.27 0.82
C PRO A 144 8.40 -10.23 -0.37
N ILE A 145 8.85 -11.47 -0.21
CA ILE A 145 8.64 -12.53 -1.21
C ILE A 145 7.13 -12.74 -1.39
N GLY A 146 6.68 -12.74 -2.66
CA GLY A 146 5.27 -12.92 -3.02
C GLY A 146 4.51 -11.63 -3.35
N TRP A 147 5.12 -10.45 -3.15
CA TRP A 147 4.50 -9.16 -3.46
C TRP A 147 4.85 -8.58 -4.84
N SER A 148 5.88 -9.10 -5.52
CA SER A 148 6.21 -8.72 -6.90
C SER A 148 6.16 -9.93 -7.83
N ARG A 149 5.43 -9.80 -8.94
CA ARG A 149 5.58 -10.68 -10.10
C ARG A 149 6.48 -9.97 -11.08
N ARG A 150 7.80 -10.13 -10.95
CA ARG A 150 8.75 -9.60 -11.94
C ARG A 150 8.29 -9.94 -13.37
N PRO A 151 8.01 -8.96 -14.24
CA PRO A 151 7.89 -9.24 -15.65
C PRO A 151 9.26 -9.72 -16.16
N LYS A 152 9.26 -10.80 -16.96
CA LYS A 152 10.45 -11.25 -17.69
C LYS A 152 10.76 -10.23 -18.78
N GLY A 153 11.52 -9.18 -18.45
CA GLY A 153 11.98 -8.18 -19.42
C GLY A 153 13.36 -7.65 -19.04
N ASN A 154 14.35 -7.87 -19.90
CA ASN A 154 15.71 -7.35 -19.76
C ASN A 154 15.73 -5.84 -20.05
N HIS A 155 15.50 -4.99 -19.05
CA HIS A 155 15.95 -3.61 -19.10
C HIS A 155 16.67 -3.24 -17.79
N PRO A 156 17.84 -2.58 -17.85
CA PRO A 156 18.62 -2.25 -16.66
C PRO A 156 18.09 -0.95 -16.07
N HIS A 157 17.03 -1.03 -15.27
CA HIS A 157 16.63 0.08 -14.42
C HIS A 157 16.47 -0.37 -12.97
N THR A 158 16.94 0.53 -12.10
CA THR A 158 17.27 0.40 -10.69
C THR A 158 16.15 -0.25 -9.89
N PRO A 159 16.44 -1.16 -8.94
CA PRO A 159 15.39 -1.77 -8.11
C PRO A 159 14.64 -0.71 -7.31
N LEU A 160 13.32 -0.79 -7.32
CA LEU A 160 12.43 -0.08 -6.41
C LEU A 160 12.84 -0.40 -4.97
N ARG A 161 13.47 0.59 -4.32
CA ARG A 161 13.72 0.62 -2.88
C ARG A 161 12.70 1.57 -2.27
N GLY A 162 11.82 1.05 -1.44
CA GLY A 162 10.83 1.86 -0.73
C GLY A 162 9.46 1.19 -0.74
N GLY A 163 9.17 0.44 0.32
CA GLY A 163 7.80 0.15 0.71
C GLY A 163 7.39 1.18 1.76
N ILE A 164 6.30 1.90 1.51
CA ILE A 164 5.61 2.71 2.52
C ILE A 164 4.46 1.82 3.01
N ILE A 165 4.38 1.57 4.32
CA ILE A 165 3.13 1.09 4.96
C ILE A 165 2.41 2.31 5.50
#